data_AF-A0A2N1DNH7-F1
#
_entry.id   AF-A0A2N1DNH7-F1
#
_cell.length_a   1.000
_cell.length_b   1.000
_cell.length_c   1.000
_cell.angle_alpha   90.00
_cell.angle_beta   90.00
_cell.angle_gamma   90.00
#
_symmetry.space_group_name_H-M   'P 1'
#
loop_
_entity.id
_entity.type
_entity.pdbx_description
1 polymer ?
#
loop_
_entity_poly.entity_id
_entity_poly.type
_entity_poly.pdbx_seq_one_letter_code
_entity_poly.pdbx_strand_id
1 'polypeptide(L)' 'MFSIFKSDPTKKLNKLLAIKLEQAMQAQRNGDIKTYSELSAEAEKIDKQILEIEAQKTKL' A
#
# COMPACT_ATOMS: atom_id res chain seq x y z
N MET A 1 -19.47 -25.23 3.07
CA MET A 1 -18.84 -24.84 1.79
C MET A 1 -18.10 -23.52 2.03
N PHE A 2 -16.88 -23.57 2.57
CA PHE A 2 -16.13 -22.39 3.05
C PHE A 2 -14.75 -22.35 2.41
N SER A 3 -14.65 -21.76 1.21
CA SER A 3 -13.36 -21.44 0.59
C SER A 3 -12.91 -20.02 1.00
N ILE A 4 -13.02 -19.69 2.28
CA ILE A 4 -12.75 -18.33 2.82
C ILE A 4 -11.29 -18.09 3.23
N PHE A 5 -10.38 -19.04 2.99
CA PHE A 5 -8.97 -18.91 3.39
C PHE A 5 -8.00 -18.88 2.23
N LYS A 6 -8.39 -18.36 1.06
CA LYS A 6 -7.38 -17.81 0.14
C LYS A 6 -6.92 -16.47 0.71
N SER A 7 -5.99 -16.53 1.64
CA SER A 7 -5.28 -15.38 2.19
C SER A 7 -4.56 -14.69 1.04
N ASP A 8 -5.10 -13.58 0.55
CA ASP A 8 -4.40 -12.79 -0.45
C ASP A 8 -3.21 -12.08 0.24
N PRO A 9 -1.96 -12.47 -0.05
CA PRO A 9 -0.79 -12.02 0.71
C PRO A 9 -0.59 -10.51 0.65
N THR A 10 -1.11 -9.86 -0.39
CA THR A 10 -1.05 -8.40 -0.59
C THR A 10 -2.18 -7.65 0.14
N LYS A 11 -3.23 -8.31 0.64
CA LYS A 11 -4.41 -7.63 1.21
C LYS A 11 -4.07 -6.71 2.38
N LYS A 12 -3.13 -7.12 3.24
CA LYS A 12 -2.65 -6.28 4.35
C LYS A 12 -1.87 -5.07 3.85
N LEU A 13 -1.00 -5.26 2.86
CA LEU A 13 -0.20 -4.19 2.26
C LEU A 13 -1.09 -3.20 1.51
N ASN A 14 -2.06 -3.66 0.74
CA ASN A 14 -3.05 -2.82 0.07
C ASN A 14 -3.81 -1.92 1.05
N LYS A 15 -4.19 -2.45 2.23
CA LYS A 15 -4.82 -1.65 3.28
C LYS A 15 -3.87 -0.59 3.84
N LEU A 16 -2.61 -0.94 4.08
CA LEU A 16 -1.60 0.00 4.57
C LEU A 16 -1.30 1.09 3.54
N LEU A 17 -1.21 0.74 2.26
CA LEU A 17 -1.04 1.67 1.15
C LEU A 17 -2.17 2.69 1.12
N ALA A 18 -3.43 2.23 1.18
CA ALA A 18 -4.60 3.11 1.20
C ALA A 18 -4.56 4.09 2.38
N ILE A 19 -4.19 3.63 3.58
CA ILE A 19 -4.05 4.49 4.76
C ILE A 19 -2.95 5.54 4.54
N LYS A 20 -1.80 5.15 3.99
CA LYS A 20 -0.69 6.09 3.74
C LYS A 20 -1.04 7.13 2.69
N LEU A 21 -1.74 6.74 1.64
CA LEU A 21 -2.25 7.66 0.61
C LEU A 21 -3.28 8.63 1.19
N GLU A 22 -4.21 8.16 2.03
CA GLU A 22 -5.17 9.04 2.70
C GLU A 22 -4.47 10.07 3.60
N GLN A 23 -3.49 9.62 4.39
CA GLN A 23 -2.69 10.51 5.24
C GLN A 23 -1.90 11.53 4.39
N ALA A 24 -1.32 11.08 3.27
CA ALA A 24 -0.59 11.95 2.35
C ALA A 24 -1.53 13.01 1.75
N MET A 25 -2.73 12.62 1.31
CA MET A 25 -3.73 13.56 0.80
C MET A 25 -4.15 14.60 1.85
N GLN A 26 -4.33 14.18 3.11
CA GLN A 26 -4.63 15.10 4.21
C GLN A 26 -3.48 16.07 4.46
N ALA A 27 -2.23 15.58 4.49
CA ALA A 27 -1.04 16.42 4.64
C ALA A 27 -0.91 17.43 3.49
N GLN A 28 -1.11 16.98 2.25
CA GLN A 28 -1.10 17.83 1.06
C GLN A 28 -2.17 18.92 1.14
N ARG A 29 -3.42 18.57 1.50
CA ARG A 29 -4.53 19.51 1.63
C ARG A 29 -4.28 20.56 2.71
N ASN A 30 -3.57 20.18 3.77
CA ASN A 30 -3.19 21.07 4.86
C ASN A 30 -1.92 21.89 4.57
N GLY A 31 -1.27 21.66 3.42
CA GLY A 31 -0.03 22.34 3.03
C GLY A 31 1.23 21.81 3.72
N ASP A 32 1.17 20.65 4.40
CA ASP A 32 2.32 20.01 5.02
C ASP A 32 3.11 19.19 3.99
N ILE A 33 3.93 19.89 3.21
CA ILE A 33 4.69 19.29 2.11
C ILE A 33 5.74 18.30 2.60
N LYS A 34 6.33 18.52 3.79
CA LYS A 34 7.33 17.61 4.35
C LYS A 34 6.68 16.26 4.67
N THR A 35 5.60 16.29 5.44
CA THR A 35 4.87 15.07 5.82
C THR A 35 4.27 14.39 4.58
N TYR A 36 3.76 15.15 3.62
CA TYR A 36 3.30 14.60 2.34
C TYR A 36 4.40 13.84 1.60
N SER A 37 5.61 14.40 1.52
CA SER A 37 6.75 13.78 0.83
C SER A 37 7.18 12.48 1.51
N GLU A 38 7.22 12.48 2.85
CA GLU A 38 7.54 11.30 3.66
C GLU A 38 6.50 10.19 3.48
N LEU A 39 5.21 10.52 3.60
CA LEU A 39 4.11 9.57 3.45
C LEU A 39 4.01 9.00 2.03
N SER A 40 4.27 9.83 1.01
CA SER A 40 4.31 9.40 -0.39
C SER A 40 5.46 8.42 -0.64
N ALA A 41 6.65 8.69 -0.08
CA ALA A 41 7.78 7.78 -0.18
C ALA A 41 7.53 6.45 0.55
N GLU A 42 6.81 6.46 1.67
CA GLU A 42 6.37 5.23 2.35
C GLU A 42 5.33 4.46 1.54
N ALA A 43 4.36 5.15 0.94
CA ALA A 43 3.36 4.54 0.06
C ALA A 43 4.04 3.83 -1.14
N GLU A 44 5.01 4.47 -1.79
CA GLU A 44 5.77 3.86 -2.89
C GLU A 44 6.53 2.59 -2.47
N LYS A 45 7.07 2.55 -1.25
CA LYS A 45 7.75 1.35 -0.73
C LYS A 45 6.76 0.20 -0.57
N ILE A 46 5.56 0.47 -0.05
CA ILE A 46 4.51 -0.54 0.12
C ILE A 46 4.02 -1.04 -1.25
N ASP A 47 3.84 -0.14 -2.21
CA ASP A 47 3.41 -0.48 -3.57
C ASP A 47 4.43 -1.39 -4.27
N LYS A 48 5.73 -1.08 -4.15
CA LYS A 48 6.80 -1.96 -4.67
C LYS A 48 6.75 -3.36 -4.05
N GLN A 49 6.50 -3.47 -2.75
CA GLN A 49 6.36 -4.78 -2.08
C GLN A 49 5.15 -5.57 -2.61
N ILE A 50 4.03 -4.89 -2.88
CA ILE A 50 2.85 -5.52 -3.48
C ILE A 50 3.21 -6.06 -4.87
N LEU A 51 3.81 -5.22 -5.72
CA LEU A 51 4.23 -5.61 -7.08
C LEU A 51 5.20 -6.79 -7.07
N GLU A 52 6.16 -6.85 -6.13
CA GLU A 52 7.07 -7.96 -5.97
C GLU A 52 6.34 -9.27 -5.62
N ILE A 53 5.39 -9.21 -4.69
CA ILE A 53 4.59 -10.39 -4.30
C ILE A 53 3.70 -10.85 -5.45
N GLU A 54 3.07 -9.93 -6.17
CA GLU A 54 2.24 -10.25 -7.33
C GLU A 54 3.08 -10.86 -8.45
N ALA A 55 4.24 -10.28 -8.76
CA ALA A 55 5.16 -10.81 -9.75
C ALA A 55 5.69 -12.20 -9.39
N GLN A 56 5.94 -12.48 -8.10
CA GLN A 56 6.30 -13.83 -7.64
C GLN A 56 5.14 -14.82 -7.80
N LYS A 57 3.91 -14.39 -7.52
CA LYS A 57 2.69 -15.21 -7.67
C LYS A 57 2.40 -15.56 -9.13
N THR A 58 2.67 -14.65 -10.07
CA THR A 58 2.44 -14.88 -11.52
C THR A 58 3.52 -15.77 -12.16
N LYS A 59 4.69 -15.90 -11.56
CA LYS A 59 5.78 -16.78 -12.04
C LYS A 59 5.65 -18.24 -11.57
N LEU A 60 4.69 -18.53 -10.69
CA LEU A 60 4.33 -19.86 -10.20
C LEU A 60 3.15 -20.43 -10.99
#